data_AF-A0A534M8S4-F1
#
_entry.id   AF-A0A534M8S4-F1
#
_cell.length_a   1.000
_cell.length_b   1.000
_cell.length_c   1.000
_cell.angle_alpha   90.00
_cell.angle_beta   90.00
_cell.angle_gamma   90.00
#
_symmetry.space_group_name_H-M   'P 1'
#
loop_
_entity.id
_entity.type
_entity.pdbx_description
1 polymer ?
#
loop_
_entity_poly.entity_id
_entity_poly.type
_entity_poly.pdbx_seq_one_letter_code
_entity_poly.pdbx_strand_id
1 'polypeptide(L)' 'MQIGCGVYVHTIRARAYLYFWHYESKGRSRVQVKEYIGPARVARSITEAIRRCDAYYVQAAEELQRLRASSEATIRGFV' A
#
# COMPACT_ATOMS: atom_id res chain seq x y z
N MET A 1 -2.02 -5.81 -12.66
CA MET A 1 -2.51 -5.09 -11.47
C MET A 1 -1.47 -5.21 -10.37
N GLN A 2 -0.90 -4.10 -9.91
CA GLN A 2 0.03 -4.09 -8.77
C GLN A 2 -0.66 -3.35 -7.62
N ILE A 3 -1.28 -4.11 -6.72
CA ILE A 3 -1.93 -3.63 -5.51
C ILE A 3 -1.21 -4.30 -4.35
N GLY A 4 -0.93 -3.51 -3.32
CA GLY A 4 -0.28 -4.02 -2.13
C GLY A 4 0.44 -2.92 -1.38
N CYS A 5 0.53 -3.13 -0.08
CA CYS A 5 1.36 -2.36 0.81
C CYS A 5 1.99 -3.26 1.85
N GLY A 6 2.92 -2.72 2.60
CA GLY A 6 3.45 -3.37 3.79
C GLY A 6 4.46 -2.50 4.51
N VAL A 7 4.98 -3.05 5.60
CA VAL A 7 6.01 -2.39 6.40
C VAL A 7 7.22 -3.30 6.43
N TYR A 8 8.40 -2.74 6.25
CA TYR A 8 9.66 -3.45 6.47
C TYR A 8 10.55 -2.70 7.44
N VAL A 9 11.41 -3.44 8.11
CA VAL A 9 12.44 -2.89 9.01
C VAL A 9 13.74 -2.76 8.23
N HIS A 10 14.33 -1.57 8.26
CA HIS A 10 15.65 -1.31 7.73
C HIS A 10 16.61 -0.98 8.88
N THR A 11 17.74 -1.68 8.94
CA THR A 11 18.73 -1.50 10.01
C THR A 11 19.93 -0.72 9.49
N ILE A 12 20.23 0.41 10.12
CA ILE A 12 21.39 1.27 9.81
C ILE A 12 22.17 1.49 11.10
N ARG A 13 23.47 1.14 11.12
CA ARG A 13 24.37 1.33 12.28
C ARG A 13 23.73 0.86 13.60
N ALA A 14 23.24 -0.38 13.62
CA ALA A 14 22.54 -1.03 14.74
C ALA A 14 21.21 -0.39 15.19
N ARG A 15 20.68 0.60 14.46
CA ARG A 15 19.37 1.19 14.70
C ARG A 15 18.36 0.69 13.68
N ALA A 16 17.21 0.24 14.15
CA ALA A 16 16.13 -0.29 13.32
C ALA A 16 15.08 0.79 13.04
N TYR A 17 14.65 0.87 11.79
CA TYR A 17 13.75 1.89 11.27
C TYR A 17 12.63 1.26 10.46
N LEU A 18 11.40 1.75 10.64
CA LEU A 18 10.25 1.34 9.87
C LEU A 18 10.17 2.13 8.57
N TYR A 19 9.90 1.40 7.50
CA TYR A 19 9.55 1.94 6.20
C TYR A 19 8.22 1.34 5.77
N PHE A 20 7.32 2.19 5.30
CA PHE A 20 6.10 1.75 4.63
C PHE A 20 6.35 1.71 3.13
N TRP A 21 5.87 0.66 2.48
CA TRP A 21 5.86 0.58 1.03
C TRP A 21 4.44 0.37 0.54
N HIS A 22 4.13 0.94 -0.61
CA HIS A 22 2.86 0.71 -1.28
C HIS A 22 2.99 0.92 -2.78
N TYR A 23 2.06 0.36 -3.55
CA TYR A 23 1.90 0.74 -4.94
C TYR A 23 1.04 1.99 -5.07
N GLU A 24 1.51 2.95 -5.86
CA GLU A 24 0.79 4.17 -6.22
C GLU A 24 0.57 4.22 -7.75
N SER A 25 -0.57 4.79 -8.16
CA SER A 25 -0.87 5.06 -9.56
C SER A 25 -0.16 6.32 -10.04
N LYS A 26 0.68 6.17 -11.07
CA LYS A 26 1.38 7.28 -11.72
C LYS A 26 1.05 7.29 -13.22
N GLY A 27 -0.02 7.98 -13.57
CA GLY A 27 -0.56 7.99 -14.92
C GLY A 27 -0.98 6.59 -15.37
N ARG A 28 -0.36 6.09 -16.44
CA ARG A 28 -0.61 4.73 -16.97
C ARG A 28 0.21 3.63 -16.29
N SER A 29 1.12 3.99 -15.39
CA SER A 29 1.98 3.03 -14.69
C SER A 29 1.64 2.97 -13.21
N ARG A 30 2.07 1.89 -12.55
CA ARG A 30 2.13 1.80 -11.10
C ARG A 30 3.56 1.71 -10.63
N VAL A 31 3.88 2.45 -9.58
CA VAL A 31 5.22 2.48 -9.00
C VAL A 31 5.16 2.04 -7.55
N GLN A 32 6.18 1.29 -7.12
CA GLN A 32 6.34 0.99 -5.71
C GLN A 32 7.04 2.16 -5.02
N VAL A 33 6.34 2.78 -4.08
CA VAL A 33 6.85 3.87 -3.25
C VAL A 33 7.31 3.27 -1.92
N LYS A 34 8.41 3.80 -1.36
CA LYS A 34 8.94 3.42 -0.05
C LYS A 34 9.18 4.70 0.76
N GLU A 35 8.52 4.80 1.90
CA GLU A 35 8.54 5.98 2.74
C GLU A 35 9.09 5.64 4.12
N TYR A 36 10.01 6.46 4.62
CA TYR A 36 10.50 6.36 5.98
C TYR A 36 9.41 6.79 6.97
N ILE A 37 9.18 5.99 8.02
CA ILE A 37 8.24 6.32 9.08
C ILE A 37 8.96 6.82 10.34
N GLY A 38 9.96 6.10 10.81
CA GLY A 38 10.58 6.38 12.09
C GLY A 38 11.31 5.20 12.71
N PRO A 39 11.91 5.36 13.91
CA PRO A 39 12.57 4.26 14.61
C PRO A 39 11.59 3.17 15.03
N ALA A 40 11.96 1.89 14.86
CA ALA A 40 11.07 0.74 15.07
C ALA A 40 10.65 0.51 16.53
N ARG A 41 11.35 1.12 17.49
CA ARG A 41 11.03 1.01 18.93
C ARG A 41 10.22 2.19 19.48
N VAL A 42 9.88 3.16 18.64
CA VAL A 42 9.11 4.34 19.04
C VAL A 42 7.63 4.07 18.81
N ALA A 43 6.81 4.17 19.86
CA ALA A 43 5.38 3.87 19.81
C ALA A 43 4.66 4.66 18.71
N ARG A 44 4.95 5.96 18.58
CA ARG A 44 4.41 6.81 17.51
C ARG A 44 4.68 6.28 16.10
N SER A 45 5.89 5.74 15.87
CA SER A 45 6.26 5.17 14.56
C SER A 45 5.51 3.88 14.29
N ILE A 46 5.28 3.05 15.31
CA ILE A 46 4.48 1.83 15.18
C ILE A 46 3.01 2.18 14.87
N THR A 47 2.43 3.12 15.61
CA THR A 47 1.05 3.59 15.37
C THR A 47 0.88 4.16 13.97
N GLU A 48 1.84 4.97 13.50
CA GLU A 48 1.79 5.54 12.15
C GLU A 48 1.90 4.45 11.07
N ALA A 49 2.73 3.43 11.29
CA ALA A 49 2.87 2.31 10.36
C ALA A 49 1.56 1.51 10.22
N ILE A 50 0.90 1.21 11.33
CA ILE A 50 -0.41 0.55 11.35
C ILE A 50 -1.44 1.40 10.60
N ARG A 51 -1.53 2.70 10.96
CA ARG A 51 -2.48 3.63 10.35
C ARG A 51 -2.35 3.70 8.82
N ARG A 52 -1.11 3.69 8.30
CA ARG A 52 -0.88 3.72 6.85
C ARG A 52 -1.28 2.42 6.16
N CYS A 53 -1.00 1.26 6.77
CA CYS A 53 -1.48 -0.02 6.26
C CYS A 53 -3.01 -0.06 6.20
N ASP A 54 -3.69 0.30 7.28
CA ASP A 54 -5.15 0.29 7.35
C ASP A 54 -5.77 1.22 6.30
N ALA A 55 -5.25 2.44 6.18
CA ALA A 55 -5.71 3.39 5.18
C ALA A 55 -5.54 2.85 3.75
N TYR A 56 -4.40 2.21 3.46
CA TYR A 56 -4.18 1.60 2.14
C TYR A 56 -5.14 0.44 1.88
N TYR A 57 -5.38 -0.43 2.85
CA TYR A 57 -6.29 -1.57 2.65
C TYR A 57 -7.71 -1.13 2.36
N VAL A 58 -8.20 -0.09 3.03
CA VAL A 58 -9.53 0.50 2.74
C VAL A 58 -9.57 1.00 1.29
N GLN A 59 -8.59 1.80 0.88
CA GLN A 59 -8.52 2.35 -0.48
C GLN A 59 -8.40 1.25 -1.55
N ALA A 60 -7.55 0.24 -1.29
CA ALA A 60 -7.33 -0.88 -2.19
C ALA A 60 -8.59 -1.75 -2.35
N ALA A 61 -9.36 -1.95 -1.27
CA ALA A 61 -10.62 -2.68 -1.34
C ALA A 61 -11.63 -1.97 -2.24
N GLU A 62 -11.79 -0.65 -2.10
CA GLU A 62 -12.67 0.13 -2.98
C GLU A 62 -12.24 0.07 -4.45
N GLU A 63 -10.93 0.15 -4.72
CA GLU A 63 -10.41 0.03 -6.07
C GLU A 63 -10.68 -1.35 -6.67
N LEU A 64 -10.45 -2.42 -5.90
CA LEU A 64 -10.75 -3.78 -6.32
C LEU A 64 -12.24 -3.97 -6.63
N GLN A 65 -13.14 -3.36 -5.85
CA GLN A 65 -14.57 -3.39 -6.14
C GLN A 65 -14.91 -2.68 -7.46
N ARG A 66 -14.30 -1.51 -7.74
CA ARG A 66 -14.48 -0.80 -9.02
C ARG A 66 -13.96 -1.62 -10.20
N LEU A 67 -12.77 -2.21 -10.07
CA LEU A 67 -12.17 -3.05 -11.11
C LEU A 67 -13.01 -4.30 -11.37
N ARG A 68 -13.56 -4.91 -10.32
CA ARG A 68 -14.48 -6.04 -10.43
C ARG A 68 -15.72 -5.65 -11.23
N ALA A 69 -16.40 -4.57 -10.86
CA ALA A 69 -17.61 -4.11 -11.54
C ALA A 69 -17.36 -3.81 -13.03
N SER A 70 -16.25 -3.13 -13.35
CA SER A 70 -15.86 -2.88 -14.74
C SER A 70 -15.57 -4.18 -15.49
N SER A 71 -14.86 -5.12 -14.87
CA SER A 71 -14.54 -6.42 -15.51
C SER A 71 -15.80 -7.21 -15.81
N GLU A 72 -16.75 -7.25 -14.87
CA GLU A 72 -18.04 -7.92 -15.04
C GLU A 72 -18.87 -7.28 -16.16
N ALA A 73 -18.91 -5.94 -16.25
CA ALA A 73 -19.60 -5.24 -17.33
C ALA A 73 -18.99 -5.58 -18.70
N THR A 74 -17.65 -5.57 -18.80
CA THR A 74 -16.93 -5.96 -20.01
C THR A 74 -17.25 -7.41 -20.40
N ILE A 75 -17.22 -8.36 -19.46
CA ILE A 75 -17.54 -9.76 -19.71
C ILE A 75 -18.98 -9.91 -20.22
N ARG A 76 -19.95 -9.27 -19.56
CA ARG A 76 -21.37 -9.35 -19.97
C ARG A 76 -21.63 -8.69 -21.32
N GLY A 77 -20.89 -7.65 -21.68
CA GLY A 77 -20.98 -7.01 -22.99
C GLY A 77 -20.39 -7.82 -24.15
N PHE A 78 -19.65 -8.90 -23.85
CA PHE A 78 -19.20 -9.88 -24.85
C PHE A 78 -20.19 -11.04 -25.05
N VAL A 79 -21.29 -11.10 -24.29
CA VAL A 79 -22.35 -12.11 -24.39
C VAL A 79 -23.54 -11.57 -25.18
#